data_AF-A0A1T4XGF2-F1
#
_entry.id   AF-A0A1T4XGF2-F1
#
_cell.length_a   1.000
_cell.length_b   1.000
_cell.length_c   1.000
_cell.angle_alpha   90.00
_cell.angle_beta   90.00
_cell.angle_gamma   90.00
#
_symmetry.space_group_name_H-M   'P 1'
#
loop_
_entity.id
_entity.type
_entity.pdbx_description
1 polymer ?
#
loop_
_entity_poly.entity_id
_entity_poly.type
_entity_poly.pdbx_seq_one_letter_code
_entity_poly.pdbx_strand_id
1 'polypeptide(L)'
;MSLFNEWNTFETRRQFFAKGKNALGGAALYSLLGSSLQRSALAGQGMVMPQFAPKAKRVIYLHMVGGPSQMDLFDYKPVMKDWYDKDLPASIRNGQRLTTMTSGQARFPIAPSKFNFAQYGQCGMWMNSDLLPHLSRHADDICWMRSLHTEAINHEPAICAMQTGNQITGRPCLGSWASYGLGSMNSNLPTFVVLIATPTNREQEQAISSRLWSSGYLPGEHAGVSFRSKGDPILFINNPPGVPSSVRKRTIEGMNALNELNYQQVGDPETHTRIQQYEMAFRMQASVPELTDISKEPEHIFKLYGDEAKKPGTFANSVLMARRLAERGVRFTQIYLNNWDHHSNVAGRMPSQCKDIDQPCHALIEDLKQRGMFEDTLIIWGGEFGRTIYSQGGLTKENYGRDHHPRCFTMWMAGGGAKGGAIYGETDEFSYNIVKDPLHIRDFHATVLHLLGYDSDRFTYKFQGLDQKLTGVEPAKVVRELIA
;
A
#
# COMPACT_ATOMS: atom_id res chain seq x y z
N MET A 1 -25.24 -69.47 3.76
CA MET A 1 -23.96 -68.73 3.80
C MET A 1 -23.69 -68.36 5.24
N SER A 2 -22.44 -68.47 5.72
CA SER A 2 -22.08 -68.09 7.09
C SER A 2 -22.11 -66.57 7.26
N LEU A 3 -22.65 -66.06 8.37
CA LEU A 3 -22.59 -64.65 8.79
C LEU A 3 -21.15 -64.10 8.76
N PHE A 4 -20.17 -64.97 8.95
CA PHE A 4 -18.75 -64.64 8.88
C PHE A 4 -18.28 -64.31 7.45
N ASN A 5 -18.86 -64.95 6.44
CA ASN A 5 -18.57 -64.65 5.04
C ASN A 5 -19.25 -63.35 4.60
N GLU A 6 -20.45 -63.04 5.09
CA GLU A 6 -21.08 -61.73 4.87
C GLU A 6 -20.26 -60.61 5.50
N TRP A 7 -19.80 -60.77 6.75
CA TRP A 7 -18.92 -59.82 7.43
C TRP A 7 -17.62 -59.56 6.65
N ASN A 8 -16.92 -60.61 6.22
CA ASN A 8 -15.71 -60.48 5.40
C ASN A 8 -15.96 -59.84 4.04
N THR A 9 -17.16 -60.01 3.47
CA THR A 9 -17.54 -59.35 2.21
C THR A 9 -17.73 -57.84 2.42
N PHE A 10 -18.27 -57.45 3.58
CA PHE A 10 -18.42 -56.05 4.02
C PHE A 10 -17.08 -55.34 4.34
N GLU A 11 -16.03 -56.10 4.67
CA GLU A 11 -14.67 -55.62 5.02
C GLU A 11 -13.72 -55.51 3.81
N THR A 12 -14.15 -55.84 2.58
CA THR A 12 -13.24 -55.77 1.43
C THR A 12 -12.87 -54.32 1.08
N ARG A 13 -11.58 -54.05 0.81
CA ARG A 13 -11.05 -52.73 0.36
C ARG A 13 -11.92 -52.07 -0.72
N ARG A 14 -12.45 -52.86 -1.66
CA ARG A 14 -13.31 -52.38 -2.75
C ARG A 14 -14.66 -51.85 -2.25
N GLN A 15 -15.28 -52.47 -1.25
CA GLN A 15 -16.51 -51.95 -0.64
C GLN A 15 -16.27 -50.74 0.27
N PHE A 16 -15.13 -50.69 0.98
CA PHE A 16 -14.73 -49.50 1.75
C PHE A 16 -14.61 -48.26 0.83
N PHE A 17 -13.91 -48.38 -0.30
CA PHE A 17 -13.84 -47.29 -1.28
C PHE A 17 -15.17 -47.02 -1.98
N ALA A 18 -16.02 -48.03 -2.22
CA ALA A 18 -17.35 -47.83 -2.81
C ALA A 18 -18.31 -47.08 -1.87
N LYS A 19 -18.25 -47.31 -0.56
CA LYS A 19 -19.03 -46.58 0.46
C LYS A 19 -18.42 -45.19 0.75
N GLY A 20 -17.10 -45.07 0.71
CA GLY A 20 -16.36 -43.82 0.96
C GLY A 20 -16.17 -42.90 -0.25
N LYS A 21 -16.59 -43.29 -1.46
CA LYS A 21 -16.37 -42.51 -2.69
C LYS A 21 -16.89 -41.06 -2.63
N ASN A 22 -17.96 -40.85 -1.86
CA ASN A 22 -18.56 -39.54 -1.65
C ASN A 22 -18.03 -38.82 -0.41
N ALA A 23 -17.20 -39.45 0.43
CA ALA A 23 -16.68 -38.84 1.65
C ALA A 23 -15.64 -37.76 1.35
N LEU A 24 -14.74 -38.00 0.40
CA LEU A 24 -13.80 -36.98 -0.10
C LEU A 24 -14.54 -35.85 -0.84
N GLY A 25 -15.51 -36.20 -1.68
CA GLY A 25 -16.37 -35.22 -2.35
C GLY A 25 -17.19 -34.39 -1.37
N GLY A 26 -17.71 -35.02 -0.31
CA GLY A 26 -18.45 -34.37 0.76
C GLY A 26 -17.56 -33.50 1.67
N ALA A 27 -16.34 -33.93 1.97
CA ALA A 27 -15.36 -33.13 2.70
C ALA A 27 -14.86 -31.93 1.87
N ALA A 28 -14.63 -32.13 0.56
CA ALA A 28 -14.30 -31.05 -0.37
C ALA A 28 -15.47 -30.07 -0.52
N LEU A 29 -16.70 -30.59 -0.68
CA LEU A 29 -17.91 -29.77 -0.75
C LEU A 29 -18.17 -29.06 0.57
N TYR A 30 -17.95 -29.68 1.73
CA TYR A 30 -18.06 -29.04 3.05
C TYR A 30 -17.00 -27.98 3.27
N SER A 31 -15.77 -28.19 2.79
CA SER A 31 -14.71 -27.16 2.82
C SER A 31 -15.07 -25.96 1.93
N LEU A 32 -15.60 -26.21 0.74
CA LEU A 32 -16.03 -25.18 -0.21
C LEU A 32 -17.33 -24.48 0.23
N LEU A 33 -18.28 -25.22 0.80
CA LEU A 33 -19.56 -24.70 1.27
C LEU A 33 -19.43 -24.03 2.63
N GLY A 34 -18.63 -24.58 3.56
CA GLY A 34 -18.40 -24.01 4.88
C GLY A 34 -17.83 -22.60 4.79
N SER A 35 -16.87 -22.37 3.89
CA SER A 35 -16.35 -21.04 3.58
C SER A 35 -17.38 -20.10 2.92
N SER A 36 -18.29 -20.62 2.09
CA SER A 36 -19.38 -19.84 1.48
C SER A 36 -20.54 -19.52 2.44
N LEU A 37 -20.86 -20.43 3.36
CA LEU A 37 -21.89 -20.29 4.39
C LEU A 37 -21.40 -19.33 5.48
N GLN A 38 -20.10 -19.32 5.82
CA GLN A 38 -19.50 -18.30 6.67
C GLN A 38 -19.58 -16.91 6.04
N ARG A 39 -19.33 -16.75 4.73
CA ARG A 39 -19.56 -15.47 4.03
C ARG A 39 -21.02 -15.02 4.09
N SER A 40 -21.95 -15.96 3.97
CA SER A 40 -23.39 -15.67 4.03
C SER A 40 -23.85 -15.28 5.44
N ALA A 41 -23.26 -15.88 6.49
CA ALA A 41 -23.49 -15.51 7.88
C ALA A 41 -22.84 -14.15 8.25
N LEU A 42 -21.66 -13.85 7.70
CA LEU A 42 -20.97 -12.58 7.89
C LEU A 42 -21.67 -11.40 7.18
N ALA A 43 -22.35 -11.65 6.05
CA ALA A 43 -23.23 -10.66 5.42
C ALA A 43 -24.39 -10.24 6.36
N GLY A 44 -24.84 -11.14 7.24
CA GLY A 44 -25.79 -10.84 8.31
C GLY A 44 -25.22 -10.04 9.49
N GLN A 45 -23.89 -9.90 9.58
CA GLN A 45 -23.16 -9.15 10.62
C GLN A 45 -22.62 -7.79 10.12
N GLY A 46 -23.12 -7.29 8.98
CA GLY A 46 -22.72 -5.98 8.44
C GLY A 46 -21.45 -6.01 7.59
N MET A 47 -21.03 -7.19 7.10
CA MET A 47 -19.94 -7.29 6.13
C MET A 47 -20.46 -6.88 4.74
N VAL A 48 -19.95 -5.78 4.19
CA VAL A 48 -20.35 -5.27 2.87
C VAL A 48 -19.68 -6.11 1.79
N MET A 49 -20.48 -6.89 1.06
CA MET A 49 -19.99 -7.67 -0.09
C MET A 49 -19.58 -6.75 -1.25
N PRO A 50 -18.57 -7.12 -2.08
CA PRO A 50 -18.28 -6.38 -3.31
C PRO A 50 -19.54 -6.17 -4.14
N GLN A 51 -19.79 -4.93 -4.56
CA GLN A 51 -20.97 -4.60 -5.37
C GLN A 51 -20.80 -5.06 -6.82
N PHE A 52 -19.56 -5.27 -7.26
CA PHE A 52 -19.21 -5.76 -8.59
C PHE A 52 -17.90 -6.55 -8.53
N ALA A 53 -17.55 -7.24 -9.61
CA ALA A 53 -16.36 -8.08 -9.66
C ALA A 53 -15.09 -7.22 -9.45
N PRO A 54 -14.26 -7.52 -8.43
CA PRO A 54 -13.04 -6.76 -8.19
C PRO A 54 -12.04 -6.98 -9.33
N LYS A 55 -11.42 -5.90 -9.82
CA LYS A 55 -10.30 -5.99 -10.77
C LYS A 55 -9.00 -6.35 -10.04
N ALA A 56 -8.77 -5.73 -8.88
CA ALA A 56 -7.65 -6.02 -8.00
C ALA A 56 -8.08 -6.93 -6.84
N LYS A 57 -7.32 -8.00 -6.60
CA LYS A 57 -7.45 -8.85 -5.41
C LYS A 57 -6.52 -8.41 -4.27
N ARG A 58 -5.45 -7.68 -4.61
CA ARG A 58 -4.41 -7.25 -3.68
C ARG A 58 -3.95 -5.83 -4.03
N VAL A 59 -3.38 -5.14 -3.05
CA VAL A 59 -2.75 -3.83 -3.21
C VAL A 59 -1.34 -3.85 -2.61
N ILE A 60 -0.36 -3.36 -3.36
CA ILE A 60 0.96 -3.01 -2.85
C ILE A 60 1.10 -1.49 -2.96
N TYR A 61 1.07 -0.79 -1.83
CA TYR A 61 1.20 0.65 -1.80
C TYR A 61 2.59 1.06 -1.33
N LEU A 62 3.35 1.69 -2.23
CA LEU A 62 4.67 2.26 -2.04
C LEU A 62 4.53 3.76 -1.72
N HIS A 63 4.53 4.12 -0.43
CA HIS A 63 4.37 5.50 0.02
C HIS A 63 5.73 6.16 0.30
N MET A 64 6.05 7.16 -0.53
CA MET A 64 7.26 7.96 -0.44
C MET A 64 7.01 9.14 0.50
N VAL A 65 7.34 8.94 1.79
CA VAL A 65 7.10 9.93 2.85
C VAL A 65 7.97 11.15 2.61
N GLY A 66 7.32 12.28 2.39
CA GLY A 66 7.99 13.52 2.09
C GLY A 66 7.57 14.16 0.78
N GLY A 67 6.53 13.69 0.08
CA GLY A 67 6.02 14.33 -1.13
C GLY A 67 7.04 14.43 -2.28
N PRO A 68 7.16 13.40 -3.13
CA PRO A 68 8.08 13.38 -4.24
C PRO A 68 7.96 14.61 -5.15
N SER A 69 9.11 15.17 -5.53
CA SER A 69 9.18 16.36 -6.37
C SER A 69 8.76 16.05 -7.81
N GLN A 70 7.53 16.41 -8.18
CA GLN A 70 6.95 16.08 -9.47
C GLN A 70 7.76 16.65 -10.64
N MET A 71 8.27 17.88 -10.53
CA MET A 71 9.06 18.51 -11.60
C MET A 71 10.47 17.93 -11.75
N ASP A 72 10.98 17.20 -10.75
CA ASP A 72 12.27 16.52 -10.83
C ASP A 72 12.13 15.05 -11.27
N LEU A 73 10.91 14.53 -11.38
CA LEU A 73 10.65 13.11 -11.68
C LEU A 73 9.82 12.91 -12.95
N PHE A 74 8.65 13.56 -13.05
CA PHE A 74 7.58 13.18 -13.99
C PHE A 74 6.88 14.37 -14.67
N ASP A 75 7.12 15.60 -14.23
CA ASP A 75 6.46 16.80 -14.73
C ASP A 75 7.48 17.76 -15.37
N TYR A 76 7.94 17.41 -16.57
CA TYR A 76 8.98 18.15 -17.27
C TYR A 76 8.52 19.55 -17.69
N LYS A 77 9.23 20.59 -17.22
CA LYS A 77 8.97 22.00 -17.53
C LYS A 77 10.19 22.67 -18.21
N PRO A 78 10.39 22.47 -19.53
CA PRO A 78 11.61 22.92 -20.23
C PRO A 78 11.83 24.43 -20.16
N VAL A 79 10.75 25.21 -20.25
CA VAL A 79 10.80 26.68 -20.27
C VAL A 79 11.31 27.26 -18.96
N MET A 80 11.21 26.54 -17.84
CA MET A 80 11.63 27.03 -16.51
C MET A 80 13.14 27.30 -16.41
N LYS A 81 13.96 26.79 -17.34
CA LYS A 81 15.39 27.14 -17.43
C LYS A 81 15.59 28.65 -17.66
N ASP A 82 14.75 29.27 -18.49
CA ASP A 82 14.79 30.71 -18.77
C ASP A 82 14.24 31.57 -17.62
N TRP A 83 13.63 30.91 -16.63
CA TRP A 83 13.07 31.51 -15.42
C TRP A 83 13.97 31.34 -14.19
N TYR A 84 15.15 30.73 -14.33
CA TYR A 84 16.09 30.55 -13.22
C TYR A 84 16.33 31.87 -12.46
N ASP A 85 16.17 31.83 -11.13
CA ASP A 85 16.32 32.96 -10.20
C ASP A 85 15.37 34.16 -10.44
N LYS A 86 14.37 34.02 -11.31
CA LYS A 86 13.23 34.94 -11.36
C LYS A 86 12.21 34.54 -10.30
N ASP A 87 11.55 35.52 -9.70
CA ASP A 87 10.52 35.23 -8.70
C ASP A 87 9.26 34.63 -9.34
N LEU A 88 8.66 33.65 -8.65
CA LEU A 88 7.37 33.10 -9.03
C LEU A 88 6.33 34.24 -9.14
N PRO A 89 5.70 34.44 -10.30
CA PRO A 89 4.77 35.55 -10.47
C PRO A 89 3.60 35.48 -9.49
N ALA A 90 3.22 36.64 -8.94
CA ALA A 90 2.10 36.73 -8.01
C ALA A 90 0.79 36.23 -8.62
N SER A 91 0.62 36.36 -9.95
CA SER A 91 -0.54 35.84 -10.69
C SER A 91 -0.61 34.30 -10.72
N ILE A 92 0.54 33.61 -10.70
CA ILE A 92 0.59 32.15 -10.65
C ILE A 92 0.30 31.66 -9.23
N ARG A 93 0.88 32.33 -8.22
CA ARG A 93 0.63 32.02 -6.81
C ARG A 93 -0.80 32.35 -6.38
N ASN A 94 -1.38 33.41 -6.92
CA ASN A 94 -2.76 33.86 -6.70
C ASN A 94 -3.22 33.84 -5.22
N GLY A 95 -2.38 34.32 -4.31
CA GLY A 95 -2.70 34.38 -2.88
C GLY A 95 -2.77 33.04 -2.15
N GLN A 96 -2.33 31.94 -2.78
CA GLN A 96 -2.34 30.61 -2.18
C GLN A 96 -1.51 30.54 -0.89
N ARG A 97 -1.99 29.71 0.05
CA ARG A 97 -1.35 29.49 1.36
C ARG A 97 0.03 28.86 1.18
N LEU A 98 1.02 29.44 1.84
CA LEU A 98 2.39 28.92 1.93
C LEU A 98 2.61 28.24 3.28
N THR A 99 3.64 27.40 3.37
CA THR A 99 4.07 26.88 4.68
C THR A 99 4.70 27.98 5.52
N THR A 100 4.84 27.74 6.81
CA THR A 100 5.61 28.61 7.72
C THR A 100 7.09 28.70 7.34
N MET A 101 7.61 27.77 6.53
CA MET A 101 9.02 27.74 6.13
C MET A 101 9.32 28.78 5.06
N THR A 102 8.36 29.10 4.19
CA THR A 102 8.56 30.05 3.08
C THR A 102 7.66 31.26 3.12
N SER A 103 6.63 31.29 3.99
CA SER A 103 5.74 32.46 4.13
C SER A 103 6.47 33.75 4.54
N GLY A 104 7.61 33.63 5.24
CA GLY A 104 8.44 34.76 5.64
C GLY A 104 9.57 35.11 4.64
N GLN A 105 9.71 34.38 3.53
CA GLN A 105 10.73 34.70 2.53
C GLN A 105 10.36 35.96 1.76
N ALA A 106 11.35 36.82 1.52
CA ALA A 106 11.16 38.03 0.71
C ALA A 106 10.98 37.72 -0.79
N ARG A 107 11.49 36.57 -1.24
CA ARG A 107 11.57 36.16 -2.65
C ARG A 107 11.19 34.67 -2.80
N PHE A 108 10.74 34.32 -4.00
CA PHE A 108 10.36 32.95 -4.38
C PHE A 108 11.06 32.58 -5.69
N PRO A 109 12.40 32.47 -5.68
CA PRO A 109 13.17 32.31 -6.89
C PRO A 109 12.93 30.94 -7.51
N ILE A 110 12.59 30.90 -8.79
CA ILE A 110 12.30 29.67 -9.54
C ILE A 110 13.57 28.82 -9.66
N ALA A 111 13.44 27.55 -9.24
CA ALA A 111 14.46 26.53 -9.26
C ALA A 111 14.05 25.40 -10.24
N PRO A 112 14.36 25.55 -11.54
CA PRO A 112 14.10 24.51 -12.53
C PRO A 112 14.83 23.23 -12.16
N SER A 113 14.30 22.09 -12.60
CA SER A 113 14.99 20.83 -12.41
C SER A 113 16.36 20.84 -13.09
N LYS A 114 17.39 20.40 -12.36
CA LYS A 114 18.75 20.25 -12.90
C LYS A 114 18.97 18.97 -13.71
N PHE A 115 18.00 18.06 -13.68
CA PHE A 115 18.11 16.75 -14.31
C PHE A 115 17.61 16.76 -15.75
N ASN A 116 18.02 15.75 -16.52
CA ASN A 116 17.57 15.55 -17.88
C ASN A 116 16.29 14.71 -17.93
N PHE A 117 15.52 14.91 -18.99
CA PHE A 117 14.26 14.23 -19.23
C PHE A 117 14.22 13.69 -20.64
N ALA A 118 13.55 12.55 -20.80
CA ALA A 118 13.22 11.96 -22.09
C ALA A 118 11.78 11.43 -22.07
N GLN A 119 11.20 11.26 -23.24
CA GLN A 119 9.91 10.59 -23.39
C GLN A 119 10.12 9.09 -23.49
N TYR A 120 9.29 8.34 -22.77
CA TYR A 120 9.31 6.88 -22.74
C TYR A 120 7.93 6.29 -23.04
N GLY A 121 7.96 5.07 -23.56
CA GLY A 121 6.76 4.34 -23.98
C GLY A 121 6.06 4.95 -25.19
N GLN A 122 5.01 4.27 -25.64
CA GLN A 122 4.08 4.74 -26.66
C GLN A 122 3.20 5.88 -26.13
N CYS A 123 2.94 5.92 -24.83
CA CYS A 123 2.24 7.02 -24.17
C CYS A 123 3.02 8.35 -24.17
N GLY A 124 4.33 8.31 -24.44
CA GLY A 124 5.17 9.51 -24.54
C GLY A 124 5.37 10.22 -23.20
N MET A 125 5.32 9.48 -22.08
CA MET A 125 5.47 10.04 -20.75
C MET A 125 6.87 10.63 -20.56
N TRP A 126 6.94 11.89 -20.13
CA TRP A 126 8.20 12.52 -19.75
C TRP A 126 8.66 12.02 -18.38
N MET A 127 9.88 11.50 -18.31
CA MET A 127 10.47 11.01 -17.08
C MET A 127 11.92 11.45 -16.97
N ASN A 128 12.41 11.59 -15.74
CA ASN A 128 13.81 11.86 -15.46
C ASN A 128 14.69 10.72 -15.99
N SER A 129 15.46 10.99 -17.03
CA SER A 129 16.27 9.99 -17.74
C SER A 129 17.54 9.60 -16.99
N ASP A 130 18.02 10.49 -16.11
CA ASP A 130 19.25 10.28 -15.36
C ASP A 130 19.01 9.38 -14.14
N LEU A 131 17.83 9.52 -13.53
CA LEU A 131 17.54 8.93 -12.21
C LEU A 131 16.61 7.72 -12.23
N LEU A 132 15.80 7.56 -13.29
CA LEU A 132 14.82 6.47 -13.41
C LEU A 132 15.02 5.57 -14.66
N PRO A 133 16.25 5.09 -14.95
CA PRO A 133 16.53 4.30 -16.14
C PRO A 133 15.87 2.91 -16.17
N HIS A 134 15.45 2.37 -15.02
CA HIS A 134 14.76 1.08 -14.95
C HIS A 134 13.24 1.24 -15.06
N LEU A 135 12.65 2.13 -14.25
CA LEU A 135 11.21 2.34 -14.19
C LEU A 135 10.64 2.87 -15.51
N SER A 136 11.43 3.67 -16.24
CA SER A 136 11.04 4.24 -17.54
C SER A 136 10.66 3.18 -18.60
N ARG A 137 11.12 1.93 -18.46
CA ARG A 137 10.75 0.82 -19.33
C ARG A 137 9.27 0.43 -19.22
N HIS A 138 8.61 0.83 -18.13
CA HIS A 138 7.22 0.54 -17.82
C HIS A 138 6.28 1.72 -18.05
N ALA A 139 6.70 2.73 -18.81
CA ALA A 139 5.87 3.90 -19.08
C ALA A 139 4.45 3.54 -19.58
N ASP A 140 4.33 2.50 -20.41
CA ASP A 140 3.05 2.02 -20.96
C ASP A 140 2.29 1.05 -20.04
N ASP A 141 2.92 0.53 -18.98
CA ASP A 141 2.27 -0.31 -17.98
C ASP A 141 1.67 0.51 -16.84
N ILE A 142 2.11 1.77 -16.72
CA ILE A 142 1.80 2.66 -15.63
C ILE A 142 0.70 3.64 -16.04
N CYS A 143 -0.28 3.80 -15.17
CA CYS A 143 -1.29 4.85 -15.22
C CYS A 143 -0.76 6.06 -14.43
N TRP A 144 -0.41 7.12 -15.16
CA TRP A 144 0.17 8.34 -14.61
C TRP A 144 -0.92 9.34 -14.22
N MET A 145 -0.86 9.86 -12.99
CA MET A 145 -1.80 10.85 -12.49
C MET A 145 -1.05 12.10 -12.07
N ARG A 146 -1.10 13.16 -12.89
CA ARG A 146 -0.27 14.38 -12.75
C ARG A 146 -0.96 15.55 -12.05
N SER A 147 -2.25 15.41 -11.77
CA SER A 147 -3.11 16.47 -11.22
C SER A 147 -3.67 16.14 -9.84
N LEU A 148 -2.99 15.28 -9.05
CA LEU A 148 -3.45 15.03 -7.69
C LEU A 148 -3.35 16.29 -6.84
N HIS A 149 -4.33 16.51 -5.96
CA HIS A 149 -4.29 17.60 -5.01
C HIS A 149 -5.04 17.28 -3.71
N THR A 150 -4.64 17.99 -2.64
CA THR A 150 -5.19 17.90 -1.28
C THR A 150 -5.15 19.29 -0.62
N GLU A 151 -5.91 19.48 0.46
CA GLU A 151 -5.88 20.71 1.26
C GLU A 151 -4.72 20.75 2.26
N ALA A 152 -4.22 19.58 2.64
CA ALA A 152 -3.22 19.44 3.69
C ALA A 152 -1.83 19.88 3.22
N ILE A 153 -1.22 20.84 3.90
CA ILE A 153 0.10 21.39 3.52
C ILE A 153 1.24 20.90 4.42
N ASN A 154 0.93 20.20 5.52
CA ASN A 154 1.94 19.67 6.45
C ASN A 154 1.94 18.15 6.38
N HIS A 155 3.11 17.53 6.62
CA HIS A 155 3.30 16.09 6.49
C HIS A 155 2.29 15.26 7.26
N GLU A 156 2.20 15.39 8.59
CA GLU A 156 1.32 14.52 9.38
C GLU A 156 -0.17 14.62 8.94
N PRO A 157 -0.77 15.82 8.79
CA PRO A 157 -2.13 15.94 8.24
C PRO A 157 -2.27 15.41 6.80
N ALA A 158 -1.27 15.61 5.95
CA ALA A 158 -1.33 15.21 4.54
C ALA A 158 -1.20 13.70 4.36
N ILE A 159 -0.29 13.07 5.09
CA ILE A 159 -0.17 11.60 5.13
C ILE A 159 -1.46 11.04 5.72
N CYS A 160 -1.98 11.60 6.82
CA CYS A 160 -3.25 11.17 7.38
C CYS A 160 -4.40 11.27 6.37
N ALA A 161 -4.47 12.37 5.60
CA ALA A 161 -5.48 12.55 4.56
C ALA A 161 -5.32 11.54 3.42
N MET A 162 -4.09 11.29 2.96
CA MET A 162 -3.81 10.30 1.93
C MET A 162 -4.14 8.87 2.39
N GLN A 163 -3.89 8.55 3.65
CA GLN A 163 -4.14 7.21 4.19
C GLN A 163 -5.60 6.99 4.58
N THR A 164 -6.29 8.00 5.13
CA THR A 164 -7.60 7.84 5.82
C THR A 164 -8.73 8.68 5.22
N GLY A 165 -8.44 9.48 4.19
CA GLY A 165 -9.39 10.44 3.59
C GLY A 165 -9.71 11.63 4.50
N ASN A 166 -8.96 11.84 5.59
CA ASN A 166 -9.15 12.95 6.52
C ASN A 166 -7.82 13.43 7.12
N GLN A 167 -7.69 14.73 7.36
CA GLN A 167 -6.50 15.32 7.99
C GLN A 167 -6.41 15.03 9.50
N ILE A 168 -7.53 14.66 10.13
CA ILE A 168 -7.62 14.35 11.54
C ILE A 168 -7.46 12.84 11.74
N THR A 169 -6.54 12.46 12.62
CA THR A 169 -6.25 11.06 12.96
C THR A 169 -7.43 10.36 13.64
N GLY A 170 -7.44 9.03 13.63
CA GLY A 170 -8.44 8.20 14.31
C GLY A 170 -9.45 7.53 13.37
N ARG A 171 -9.31 7.77 12.06
CA ARG A 171 -10.08 7.08 11.02
C ARG A 171 -9.33 5.86 10.48
N PRO A 172 -10.04 4.83 9.99
CA PRO A 172 -9.41 3.68 9.35
C PRO A 172 -8.68 4.10 8.08
N CYS A 173 -7.47 3.59 7.91
CA CYS A 173 -6.71 3.80 6.67
C CYS A 173 -7.22 2.93 5.51
N LEU A 174 -6.79 3.23 4.28
CA LEU A 174 -7.14 2.50 3.07
C LEU A 174 -6.82 1.00 3.19
N GLY A 175 -5.71 0.63 3.83
CA GLY A 175 -5.36 -0.76 4.11
C GLY A 175 -6.35 -1.47 5.04
N SER A 176 -6.87 -0.76 6.05
CA SER A 176 -7.91 -1.27 6.95
C SER A 176 -9.26 -1.42 6.25
N TRP A 177 -9.63 -0.48 5.38
CA TRP A 177 -10.82 -0.61 4.53
C TRP A 177 -10.70 -1.78 3.56
N ALA A 178 -9.53 -1.97 2.94
CA ALA A 178 -9.27 -3.12 2.08
C ALA A 178 -9.34 -4.44 2.87
N SER A 179 -8.82 -4.48 4.10
CA SER A 179 -8.93 -5.63 5.00
C SER A 179 -10.38 -5.95 5.35
N TYR A 180 -11.15 -4.94 5.76
CA TYR A 180 -12.57 -5.05 6.11
C TYR A 180 -13.43 -5.53 4.94
N GLY A 181 -13.21 -4.98 3.75
CA GLY A 181 -13.98 -5.36 2.57
C GLY A 181 -13.55 -6.72 2.03
N LEU A 182 -12.29 -6.87 1.63
CA LEU A 182 -11.85 -8.04 0.85
C LEU A 182 -11.71 -9.30 1.69
N GLY A 183 -11.57 -9.17 3.02
CA GLY A 183 -11.25 -10.26 3.93
C GLY A 183 -9.93 -10.97 3.58
N SER A 184 -9.56 -11.99 4.35
CA SER A 184 -8.31 -12.71 4.09
C SER A 184 -8.42 -13.73 2.94
N MET A 185 -7.32 -13.93 2.21
CA MET A 185 -7.14 -15.07 1.28
C MET A 185 -6.33 -16.20 1.90
N ASN A 186 -5.86 -16.02 3.13
CA ASN A 186 -4.95 -16.94 3.79
C ASN A 186 -5.29 -17.07 5.28
N SER A 187 -4.88 -18.16 5.92
CA SER A 187 -5.16 -18.39 7.34
C SER A 187 -3.99 -18.05 8.28
N ASN A 188 -2.82 -17.75 7.74
CA ASN A 188 -1.56 -17.80 8.49
C ASN A 188 -0.82 -16.46 8.55
N LEU A 189 -1.30 -15.44 7.85
CA LEU A 189 -0.72 -14.11 7.78
C LEU A 189 -1.81 -13.05 7.93
N PRO A 190 -1.47 -11.85 8.41
CA PRO A 190 -2.37 -10.72 8.47
C PRO A 190 -2.89 -10.34 7.08
N THR A 191 -4.12 -9.84 7.01
CA THR A 191 -4.72 -9.34 5.77
C THR A 191 -4.04 -8.04 5.31
N PHE A 192 -3.55 -7.24 6.27
CA PHE A 192 -2.87 -5.96 6.04
C PHE A 192 -1.52 -5.92 6.77
N VAL A 193 -0.43 -5.79 6.00
CA VAL A 193 0.95 -5.73 6.51
C VAL A 193 1.60 -4.39 6.17
N VAL A 194 2.43 -3.88 7.09
CA VAL A 194 3.17 -2.63 6.92
C VAL A 194 4.67 -2.86 7.06
N LEU A 195 5.44 -2.33 6.13
CA LEU A 195 6.91 -2.33 6.11
C LEU A 195 7.42 -0.89 6.13
N ILE A 196 8.43 -0.61 6.94
CA ILE A 196 9.09 0.71 6.98
C ILE A 196 10.52 0.50 6.47
N ALA A 197 10.76 0.90 5.23
CA ALA A 197 12.07 0.77 4.60
C ALA A 197 13.02 1.87 5.11
N THR A 198 14.28 1.50 5.27
CA THR A 198 15.36 2.43 5.59
C THR A 198 15.93 2.98 4.28
N PRO A 199 15.88 4.31 4.06
CA PRO A 199 16.49 4.92 2.89
C PRO A 199 18.02 4.89 3.01
N THR A 200 18.72 4.91 1.87
CA THR A 200 20.19 4.94 1.84
C THR A 200 20.74 6.23 2.44
N ASN A 201 20.11 7.36 2.12
CA ASN A 201 20.38 8.65 2.75
C ASN A 201 19.33 8.88 3.85
N ARG A 202 19.74 9.43 5.00
CA ARG A 202 18.90 9.62 6.19
C ARG A 202 18.85 11.08 6.66
N GLU A 203 19.20 12.03 5.80
CA GLU A 203 19.12 13.46 6.09
C GLU A 203 17.65 13.90 6.16
N GLN A 204 17.18 14.50 7.26
CA GLN A 204 15.78 14.96 7.39
C GLN A 204 14.73 13.82 7.31
N GLU A 205 14.95 12.74 8.06
CA GLU A 205 13.91 11.72 8.24
C GLU A 205 12.73 12.24 9.08
N GLN A 206 11.53 11.89 8.64
CA GLN A 206 10.30 12.21 9.36
C GLN A 206 9.89 11.05 10.27
N ALA A 207 9.18 11.36 11.35
CA ALA A 207 8.62 10.31 12.18
C ALA A 207 7.46 9.62 11.44
N ILE A 208 7.53 8.30 11.31
CA ILE A 208 6.43 7.48 10.79
C ILE A 208 5.76 6.81 11.99
N SER A 209 4.51 7.16 12.25
CA SER A 209 3.75 6.67 13.40
C SER A 209 2.81 5.53 13.05
N SER A 210 2.62 4.58 13.97
CA SER A 210 1.64 3.50 13.81
C SER A 210 0.19 3.95 13.71
N ARG A 211 -0.08 5.21 14.06
CA ARG A 211 -1.39 5.86 13.83
C ARG A 211 -1.80 5.85 12.36
N LEU A 212 -0.84 5.82 11.43
CA LEU A 212 -1.08 5.87 9.98
C LEU A 212 -1.68 4.57 9.41
N TRP A 213 -1.57 3.45 10.12
CA TRP A 213 -2.15 2.15 9.73
C TRP A 213 -3.09 1.58 10.80
N SER A 214 -3.71 2.45 11.57
CA SER A 214 -4.74 2.08 12.54
C SER A 214 -6.04 1.65 11.86
N SER A 215 -6.78 0.74 12.50
CA SER A 215 -8.15 0.40 12.11
C SER A 215 -9.16 1.50 12.45
N GLY A 216 -8.77 2.53 13.21
CA GLY A 216 -9.66 3.59 13.64
C GLY A 216 -10.86 3.03 14.40
N TYR A 217 -12.07 3.25 13.87
CA TYR A 217 -13.30 2.70 14.43
C TYR A 217 -13.72 1.33 13.85
N LEU A 218 -12.98 0.79 12.87
CA LEU A 218 -13.17 -0.60 12.44
C LEU A 218 -12.62 -1.55 13.51
N PRO A 219 -13.14 -2.80 13.59
CA PRO A 219 -12.59 -3.82 14.46
C PRO A 219 -11.06 -3.94 14.36
N GLY A 220 -10.40 -4.13 15.50
CA GLY A 220 -8.93 -4.13 15.60
C GLY A 220 -8.23 -5.21 14.77
N GLU A 221 -8.95 -6.25 14.34
CA GLU A 221 -8.47 -7.26 13.39
C GLU A 221 -8.10 -6.69 12.00
N HIS A 222 -8.61 -5.49 11.66
CA HIS A 222 -8.29 -4.80 10.41
C HIS A 222 -7.13 -3.79 10.52
N ALA A 223 -6.48 -3.68 11.69
CA ALA A 223 -5.31 -2.84 11.85
C ALA A 223 -4.09 -3.41 11.11
N GLY A 224 -3.21 -2.53 10.63
CA GLY A 224 -1.98 -2.96 9.97
C GLY A 224 -1.00 -3.61 10.94
N VAL A 225 -0.46 -4.77 10.58
CA VAL A 225 0.60 -5.42 11.35
C VAL A 225 1.95 -4.99 10.80
N SER A 226 2.72 -4.26 11.59
CA SER A 226 4.07 -3.84 11.17
C SER A 226 5.04 -5.02 11.27
N PHE A 227 5.70 -5.29 10.14
CA PHE A 227 6.83 -6.21 10.08
C PHE A 227 8.10 -5.37 10.21
N ARG A 228 8.94 -5.72 11.17
CA ARG A 228 10.23 -5.09 11.38
C ARG A 228 11.14 -5.40 10.20
N SER A 229 11.79 -4.36 9.73
CA SER A 229 12.70 -4.40 8.60
C SER A 229 14.05 -5.04 8.96
N LYS A 230 14.32 -5.29 10.26
CA LYS A 230 15.55 -5.96 10.74
C LYS A 230 15.29 -6.77 12.01
N GLY A 231 16.01 -7.88 12.15
CA GLY A 231 15.91 -8.79 13.30
C GLY A 231 14.67 -9.66 13.18
N ASP A 232 14.03 -9.98 14.31
CA ASP A 232 12.74 -10.67 14.30
C ASP A 232 11.69 -9.79 13.60
N PRO A 233 11.12 -10.24 12.46
CA PRO A 233 10.12 -9.49 11.70
C PRO A 233 8.90 -9.15 12.56
N ILE A 234 8.56 -10.03 13.49
CA ILE A 234 7.54 -9.79 14.51
C ILE A 234 8.14 -10.18 15.84
N LEU A 235 8.13 -9.24 16.78
CA LEU A 235 8.69 -9.46 18.11
C LEU A 235 7.95 -10.59 18.82
N PHE A 236 8.73 -11.46 19.49
CA PHE A 236 8.22 -12.55 20.32
C PHE A 236 7.33 -13.56 19.60
N ILE A 237 7.45 -13.63 18.27
CA ILE A 237 6.74 -14.63 17.48
C ILE A 237 7.39 -16.00 17.62
N ASN A 238 8.72 -16.07 17.73
CA ASN A 238 9.42 -17.32 17.94
C ASN A 238 9.28 -17.80 19.40
N ASN A 239 9.25 -19.11 19.60
CA ASN A 239 9.27 -19.67 20.94
C ASN A 239 10.66 -19.43 21.59
N PRO A 240 10.72 -19.01 22.87
CA PRO A 240 11.98 -18.90 23.58
C PRO A 240 12.77 -20.22 23.57
N PRO A 241 14.11 -20.19 23.63
CA PRO A 241 14.91 -21.40 23.70
C PRO A 241 14.44 -22.33 24.82
N GLY A 242 14.21 -23.61 24.50
CA GLY A 242 13.73 -24.61 25.45
C GLY A 242 12.21 -24.67 25.65
N VAL A 243 11.41 -23.83 24.99
CA VAL A 243 9.94 -23.89 25.04
C VAL A 243 9.39 -24.65 23.82
N PRO A 244 8.83 -25.86 23.99
CA PRO A 244 8.23 -26.60 22.89
C PRO A 244 6.95 -25.92 22.36
N SER A 245 6.71 -26.03 21.06
CA SER A 245 5.50 -25.48 20.43
C SER A 245 4.20 -26.04 21.02
N SER A 246 4.21 -27.26 21.55
CA SER A 246 3.07 -27.87 22.25
C SER A 246 2.73 -27.13 23.55
N VAL A 247 3.73 -26.66 24.30
CA VAL A 247 3.51 -25.87 25.53
C VAL A 247 2.90 -24.52 25.17
N ARG A 248 3.45 -23.82 24.16
CA ARG A 248 2.92 -22.55 23.67
C ARG A 248 1.47 -22.68 23.19
N LYS A 249 1.16 -23.73 22.43
CA LYS A 249 -0.20 -24.03 21.97
C LYS A 249 -1.18 -24.12 23.13
N ARG A 250 -0.87 -24.93 24.15
CA ARG A 250 -1.72 -25.04 25.36
C ARG A 250 -1.86 -23.72 26.11
N THR A 251 -0.80 -22.90 26.18
CA THR A 251 -0.88 -21.58 26.80
C THR A 251 -1.88 -20.68 26.07
N ILE A 252 -1.82 -20.65 24.73
CA ILE A 252 -2.73 -19.85 23.90
C ILE A 252 -4.16 -20.39 24.00
N GLU A 253 -4.36 -21.73 23.95
CA GLU A 253 -5.67 -22.35 24.14
C GLU A 253 -6.28 -22.00 25.51
N GLY A 254 -5.48 -22.05 26.58
CA GLY A 254 -5.92 -21.66 27.92
C GLY A 254 -6.26 -20.17 28.03
N MET A 255 -5.42 -19.29 27.46
CA MET A 255 -5.70 -17.85 27.41
C MET A 255 -6.98 -17.55 26.63
N ASN A 256 -7.18 -18.22 25.49
CA ASN A 256 -8.39 -18.05 24.67
C ASN A 256 -9.63 -18.54 25.41
N ALA A 257 -9.55 -19.66 26.15
CA ALA A 257 -10.65 -20.12 26.99
C ALA A 257 -11.03 -19.08 28.07
N LEU A 258 -10.04 -18.43 28.71
CA LEU A 258 -10.29 -17.37 29.68
C LEU A 258 -10.89 -16.11 29.03
N ASN A 259 -10.37 -15.72 27.87
CA ASN A 259 -10.92 -14.59 27.11
C ASN A 259 -12.36 -14.87 26.66
N GLU A 260 -12.67 -16.10 26.25
CA GLU A 260 -14.02 -16.50 25.86
C GLU A 260 -14.99 -16.41 27.04
N LEU A 261 -14.58 -16.87 28.23
CA LEU A 261 -15.37 -16.69 29.45
C LEU A 261 -15.62 -15.19 29.75
N ASN A 262 -14.60 -14.35 29.60
CA ASN A 262 -14.74 -12.90 29.79
C ASN A 262 -15.67 -12.28 28.74
N TYR A 263 -15.55 -12.69 27.47
CA TYR A 263 -16.42 -12.23 26.40
C TYR A 263 -17.88 -12.60 26.64
N GLN A 264 -18.16 -13.82 27.11
CA GLN A 264 -19.51 -14.25 27.46
C GLN A 264 -20.12 -13.46 28.62
N GLN A 265 -19.29 -12.92 29.52
CA GLN A 265 -19.74 -12.10 30.65
C GLN A 265 -19.93 -10.63 30.29
N VAL A 266 -19.00 -10.04 29.53
CA VAL A 266 -18.92 -8.59 29.29
C VAL A 266 -19.46 -8.21 27.91
N GLY A 267 -19.31 -9.09 26.92
CA GLY A 267 -19.70 -8.84 25.52
C GLY A 267 -18.81 -7.84 24.78
N ASP A 268 -17.61 -7.53 25.29
CA ASP A 268 -16.70 -6.55 24.68
C ASP A 268 -16.04 -7.10 23.38
N PRO A 269 -16.30 -6.51 22.20
CA PRO A 269 -15.69 -6.94 20.93
C PRO A 269 -14.17 -6.91 20.90
N GLU A 270 -13.52 -6.09 21.74
CA GLU A 270 -12.05 -6.09 21.88
C GLU A 270 -11.53 -7.42 22.43
N THR A 271 -12.30 -8.10 23.28
CA THR A 271 -11.91 -9.41 23.81
C THR A 271 -11.88 -10.46 22.71
N HIS A 272 -12.86 -10.44 21.80
CA HIS A 272 -12.87 -11.32 20.62
C HIS A 272 -11.70 -11.02 19.67
N THR A 273 -11.39 -9.74 19.45
CA THR A 273 -10.22 -9.32 18.66
C THR A 273 -8.92 -9.88 19.24
N ARG A 274 -8.75 -9.85 20.58
CA ARG A 274 -7.57 -10.41 21.26
C ARG A 274 -7.43 -11.92 21.06
N ILE A 275 -8.53 -12.67 21.13
CA ILE A 275 -8.54 -14.12 20.87
C ILE A 275 -7.99 -14.40 19.47
N GLN A 276 -8.54 -13.72 18.46
CA GLN A 276 -8.10 -13.90 17.08
C GLN A 276 -6.63 -13.52 16.86
N GLN A 277 -6.18 -12.42 17.48
CA GLN A 277 -4.79 -11.97 17.40
C GLN A 277 -3.81 -13.00 17.99
N TYR A 278 -4.15 -13.63 19.13
CA TYR A 278 -3.31 -14.68 19.71
C TYR A 278 -3.22 -15.91 18.81
N GLU A 279 -4.33 -16.34 18.22
CA GLU A 279 -4.31 -17.46 17.28
C GLU A 279 -3.54 -17.14 16.00
N MET A 280 -3.70 -15.93 15.47
CA MET A 280 -2.96 -15.47 14.30
C MET A 280 -1.46 -15.46 14.59
N ALA A 281 -1.05 -14.89 15.73
CA ALA A 281 0.34 -14.91 16.16
C ALA A 281 0.90 -16.34 16.26
N PHE A 282 0.11 -17.30 16.74
CA PHE A 282 0.48 -18.72 16.76
C PHE A 282 0.67 -19.31 15.36
N ARG A 283 -0.28 -19.08 14.44
CA ARG A 283 -0.19 -19.60 13.05
C ARG A 283 1.00 -18.99 12.30
N MET A 284 1.24 -17.71 12.53
CA MET A 284 2.35 -16.98 11.95
C MET A 284 3.72 -17.52 12.38
N GLN A 285 3.85 -18.18 13.55
CA GLN A 285 5.13 -18.78 13.99
C GLN A 285 5.68 -19.78 12.96
N ALA A 286 4.80 -20.52 12.28
CA ALA A 286 5.21 -21.50 11.28
C ALA A 286 5.47 -20.86 9.91
N SER A 287 4.71 -19.82 9.54
CA SER A 287 4.74 -19.24 8.19
C SER A 287 5.72 -18.06 8.04
N VAL A 288 5.93 -17.26 9.08
CA VAL A 288 6.77 -16.05 9.02
C VAL A 288 8.25 -16.38 8.78
N PRO A 289 8.89 -17.35 9.46
CA PRO A 289 10.30 -17.64 9.23
C PRO A 289 10.61 -17.95 7.76
N GLU A 290 9.81 -18.79 7.12
CA GLU A 290 9.97 -19.15 5.70
C GLU A 290 9.63 -17.99 4.76
N LEU A 291 8.59 -17.20 5.08
CA LEU A 291 8.27 -15.97 4.35
C LEU A 291 9.45 -14.99 4.35
N THR A 292 10.08 -14.79 5.51
CA THR A 292 11.15 -13.79 5.67
C THR A 292 12.54 -14.26 5.29
N ASP A 293 12.72 -15.56 5.13
CA ASP A 293 13.93 -16.16 4.58
C ASP A 293 13.99 -15.96 3.06
N ILE A 294 14.48 -14.79 2.66
CA ILE A 294 14.73 -14.45 1.25
C ILE A 294 15.99 -15.12 0.69
N SER A 295 16.83 -15.76 1.52
CA SER A 295 18.09 -16.36 1.07
C SER A 295 17.89 -17.49 0.05
N LYS A 296 16.67 -18.02 0.00
CA LYS A 296 16.23 -19.07 -0.95
C LYS A 296 15.72 -18.51 -2.28
N GLU A 297 15.63 -17.20 -2.43
CA GLU A 297 15.28 -16.60 -3.73
C GLU A 297 16.40 -16.88 -4.74
N PRO A 298 16.07 -17.26 -5.99
CA PRO A 298 17.07 -17.48 -7.02
C PRO A 298 17.93 -16.24 -7.31
N GLU A 299 19.19 -16.42 -7.70
CA GLU A 299 20.11 -15.29 -7.98
C GLU A 299 19.58 -14.34 -9.07
N HIS A 300 18.81 -14.84 -10.03
CA HIS A 300 18.20 -13.99 -11.06
C HIS A 300 17.18 -12.99 -10.48
N ILE A 301 16.51 -13.33 -9.37
CA ILE A 301 15.60 -12.42 -8.66
C ILE A 301 16.40 -11.31 -7.97
N PHE A 302 17.53 -11.65 -7.33
CA PHE A 302 18.40 -10.63 -6.76
C PHE A 302 19.01 -9.72 -7.83
N LYS A 303 19.37 -10.26 -8.99
CA LYS A 303 19.81 -9.44 -10.12
C LYS A 303 18.71 -8.51 -10.62
N LEU A 304 17.45 -8.95 -10.61
CA LEU A 304 16.30 -8.14 -11.00
C LEU A 304 16.06 -6.98 -10.01
N TYR A 305 15.94 -7.28 -8.72
CA TYR A 305 15.66 -6.29 -7.67
C TYR A 305 16.88 -5.44 -7.25
N GLY A 306 18.10 -5.90 -7.56
CA GLY A 306 19.35 -5.28 -7.15
C GLY A 306 19.90 -5.86 -5.83
N ASP A 307 21.21 -5.68 -5.62
CA ASP A 307 21.93 -6.26 -4.46
C ASP A 307 21.40 -5.78 -3.11
N GLU A 308 20.81 -4.58 -3.05
CA GLU A 308 20.18 -4.07 -1.84
C GLU A 308 19.03 -4.98 -1.36
N ALA A 309 18.42 -5.79 -2.24
CA ALA A 309 17.38 -6.74 -1.86
C ALA A 309 17.90 -7.83 -0.90
N LYS A 310 19.20 -8.13 -0.91
CA LYS A 310 19.86 -9.06 0.02
C LYS A 310 20.02 -8.48 1.43
N LYS A 311 19.88 -7.15 1.59
CA LYS A 311 20.08 -6.46 2.86
C LYS A 311 18.73 -6.20 3.55
N PRO A 312 18.45 -6.83 4.70
CA PRO A 312 17.20 -6.62 5.42
C PRO A 312 16.95 -5.14 5.72
N GLY A 313 15.75 -4.69 5.37
CA GLY A 313 15.24 -3.37 5.71
C GLY A 313 15.52 -2.26 4.71
N THR A 314 16.26 -2.53 3.64
CA THR A 314 16.29 -1.63 2.47
C THR A 314 14.94 -1.59 1.78
N PHE A 315 14.73 -0.60 0.90
CA PHE A 315 13.53 -0.55 0.07
C PHE A 315 13.43 -1.77 -0.84
N ALA A 316 14.51 -2.15 -1.53
CA ALA A 316 14.57 -3.32 -2.41
C ALA A 316 14.14 -4.61 -1.69
N ASN A 317 14.63 -4.82 -0.47
CA ASN A 317 14.26 -5.97 0.35
C ASN A 317 12.78 -5.93 0.76
N SER A 318 12.27 -4.76 1.11
CA SER A 318 10.86 -4.57 1.49
C SER A 318 9.91 -4.81 0.32
N VAL A 319 10.29 -4.39 -0.90
CA VAL A 319 9.49 -4.63 -2.12
C VAL A 319 9.48 -6.12 -2.48
N LEU A 320 10.62 -6.81 -2.39
CA LEU A 320 10.70 -8.27 -2.57
C LEU A 320 9.84 -9.00 -1.53
N MET A 321 9.85 -8.53 -0.28
CA MET A 321 8.96 -9.03 0.79
C MET A 321 7.48 -8.83 0.44
N ALA A 322 7.12 -7.65 -0.08
CA ALA A 322 5.75 -7.35 -0.50
C ALA A 322 5.26 -8.27 -1.61
N ARG A 323 6.12 -8.61 -2.59
CA ARG A 323 5.80 -9.64 -3.59
C ARG A 323 5.53 -10.98 -2.92
N ARG A 324 6.42 -11.45 -2.03
CA ARG A 324 6.26 -12.73 -1.30
C ARG A 324 5.01 -12.76 -0.42
N LEU A 325 4.62 -11.63 0.18
CA LEU A 325 3.38 -11.46 0.95
C LEU A 325 2.16 -11.57 0.02
N ALA A 326 2.20 -10.93 -1.14
CA ALA A 326 1.13 -11.00 -2.13
C ALA A 326 0.91 -12.43 -2.64
N GLU A 327 1.98 -13.19 -2.90
CA GLU A 327 1.90 -14.61 -3.29
C GLU A 327 1.23 -15.48 -2.24
N ARG A 328 1.50 -15.19 -0.95
CA ARG A 328 0.87 -15.88 0.17
C ARG A 328 -0.53 -15.35 0.53
N GLY A 329 -1.11 -14.49 -0.31
CA GLY A 329 -2.49 -14.05 -0.17
C GLY A 329 -2.71 -12.95 0.87
N VAL A 330 -1.69 -12.13 1.18
CA VAL A 330 -1.89 -10.86 1.89
C VAL A 330 -2.59 -9.88 0.95
N ARG A 331 -3.67 -9.25 1.43
CA ARG A 331 -4.51 -8.37 0.60
C ARG A 331 -3.91 -6.99 0.42
N PHE A 332 -3.28 -6.46 1.45
CA PHE A 332 -2.74 -5.11 1.41
C PHE A 332 -1.35 -5.11 2.04
N THR A 333 -0.35 -4.67 1.27
CA THR A 333 0.99 -4.43 1.79
C THR A 333 1.34 -2.96 1.59
N GLN A 334 1.59 -2.25 2.67
CA GLN A 334 2.06 -0.87 2.65
C GLN A 334 3.56 -0.84 2.91
N ILE A 335 4.31 -0.16 2.06
CA ILE A 335 5.71 0.18 2.30
C ILE A 335 5.81 1.68 2.48
N TYR A 336 6.41 2.13 3.58
CA TYR A 336 6.82 3.52 3.75
C TYR A 336 8.32 3.64 3.50
N LEU A 337 8.71 4.56 2.62
CA LEU A 337 10.11 4.95 2.43
C LEU A 337 10.26 6.44 2.78
N ASN A 338 11.12 6.74 3.74
CA ASN A 338 11.35 8.10 4.21
C ASN A 338 12.27 8.89 3.26
N ASN A 339 12.61 10.11 3.67
CA ASN A 339 13.64 10.94 3.07
C ASN A 339 13.29 11.54 1.68
N TRP A 340 11.99 11.63 1.33
CA TRP A 340 11.54 12.43 0.17
C TRP A 340 11.32 13.92 0.52
N ASP A 341 11.58 14.21 1.79
CA ASP A 341 11.72 15.45 2.56
C ASP A 341 12.54 16.62 1.97
N HIS A 342 12.46 16.97 0.68
CA HIS A 342 13.52 17.75 0.01
C HIS A 342 13.57 19.27 0.30
N HIS A 343 13.47 19.70 1.56
CA HIS A 343 13.62 21.11 1.97
C HIS A 343 14.98 21.73 1.67
N SER A 344 16.00 20.90 1.45
CA SER A 344 17.33 21.28 1.00
C SER A 344 18.00 20.10 0.28
N ASN A 345 19.11 20.39 -0.40
CA ASN A 345 19.98 19.39 -1.00
C ASN A 345 19.30 18.47 -2.04
N VAL A 346 18.40 19.02 -2.86
CA VAL A 346 17.72 18.24 -3.92
C VAL A 346 18.74 17.55 -4.83
N ALA A 347 19.86 18.22 -5.14
CA ALA A 347 20.88 17.69 -6.03
C ALA A 347 21.58 16.44 -5.50
N GLY A 348 21.75 16.31 -4.19
CA GLY A 348 22.38 15.14 -3.55
C GLY A 348 21.38 14.08 -3.12
N ARG A 349 20.21 14.50 -2.61
CA ARG A 349 19.21 13.59 -2.05
C ARG A 349 18.32 12.95 -3.12
N MET A 350 17.91 13.67 -4.16
CA MET A 350 17.06 13.10 -5.22
C MET A 350 17.72 11.88 -5.91
N PRO A 351 19.01 11.91 -6.30
CA PRO A 351 19.66 10.73 -6.87
C PRO A 351 19.74 9.54 -5.91
N SER A 352 19.99 9.81 -4.62
CA SER A 352 20.00 8.75 -3.60
C SER A 352 18.62 8.09 -3.46
N GLN A 353 17.54 8.89 -3.46
CA GLN A 353 16.20 8.36 -3.27
C GLN A 353 15.69 7.64 -4.51
N CYS A 354 16.03 8.15 -5.71
CA CYS A 354 15.73 7.46 -6.96
C CYS A 354 16.49 6.15 -7.07
N LYS A 355 17.76 6.09 -6.65
CA LYS A 355 18.52 4.84 -6.58
C LYS A 355 17.86 3.80 -5.68
N ASP A 356 17.26 4.22 -4.56
CA ASP A 356 16.55 3.31 -3.66
C ASP A 356 15.31 2.69 -4.33
N ILE A 357 14.62 3.42 -5.20
CA ILE A 357 13.31 3.00 -5.73
C ILE A 357 13.30 2.49 -7.17
N ASP A 358 14.20 2.94 -8.03
CA ASP A 358 14.07 2.77 -9.49
C ASP A 358 14.08 1.29 -9.89
N GLN A 359 15.17 0.59 -9.55
CA GLN A 359 15.32 -0.83 -9.85
C GLN A 359 14.29 -1.69 -9.11
N PRO A 360 14.00 -1.52 -7.80
CA PRO A 360 12.97 -2.30 -7.12
C PRO A 360 11.55 -2.10 -7.64
N CYS A 361 11.16 -0.89 -8.05
CA CYS A 361 9.84 -0.66 -8.64
C CYS A 361 9.71 -1.33 -10.01
N HIS A 362 10.75 -1.22 -10.85
CA HIS A 362 10.85 -1.97 -12.11
C HIS A 362 10.74 -3.48 -11.87
N ALA A 363 11.53 -4.00 -10.92
CA ALA A 363 11.55 -5.41 -10.57
C ALA A 363 10.19 -5.92 -10.10
N LEU A 364 9.47 -5.14 -9.28
CA LEU A 364 8.13 -5.52 -8.82
C LEU A 364 7.15 -5.70 -9.98
N ILE A 365 7.14 -4.78 -10.94
CA ILE A 365 6.26 -4.84 -12.11
C ILE A 365 6.60 -6.09 -12.95
N GLU A 366 7.88 -6.29 -13.27
CA GLU A 366 8.35 -7.46 -14.03
C GLU A 366 8.06 -8.79 -13.32
N ASP A 367 8.36 -8.90 -12.03
CA ASP A 367 8.19 -10.12 -11.25
C ASP A 367 6.70 -10.47 -11.09
N LEU A 368 5.82 -9.48 -10.89
CA LEU A 368 4.37 -9.72 -10.87
C LEU A 368 3.84 -10.14 -12.25
N LYS A 369 4.37 -9.62 -13.35
CA LYS A 369 4.01 -10.06 -14.71
C LYS A 369 4.43 -11.50 -14.96
N GLN A 370 5.67 -11.84 -14.62
CA GLN A 370 6.22 -13.20 -14.75
C GLN A 370 5.41 -14.24 -13.97
N ARG A 371 4.80 -13.83 -12.85
CA ARG A 371 3.95 -14.68 -12.00
C ARG A 371 2.47 -14.66 -12.38
N GLY A 372 2.07 -13.89 -13.39
CA GLY A 372 0.67 -13.72 -13.77
C GLY A 372 -0.18 -13.02 -12.70
N MET A 373 0.44 -12.25 -11.82
CA MET A 373 -0.21 -11.53 -10.71
C MET A 373 -0.40 -10.03 -10.99
N PHE A 374 0.20 -9.50 -12.05
CA PHE A 374 0.12 -8.08 -12.39
C PHE A 374 -1.34 -7.63 -12.61
N GLU A 375 -2.15 -8.44 -13.29
CA GLU A 375 -3.56 -8.12 -13.57
C GLU A 375 -4.45 -8.08 -12.31
N ASP A 376 -4.08 -8.79 -11.24
CA ASP A 376 -4.88 -8.88 -10.01
C ASP A 376 -4.22 -8.23 -8.78
N THR A 377 -3.09 -7.54 -8.97
CA THR A 377 -2.38 -6.79 -7.93
C THR A 377 -2.22 -5.34 -8.35
N LEU A 378 -2.91 -4.44 -7.63
CA LEU A 378 -2.78 -3.00 -7.83
C LEU A 378 -1.52 -2.50 -7.13
N ILE A 379 -0.58 -1.95 -7.88
CA ILE A 379 0.56 -1.23 -7.34
C ILE A 379 0.19 0.25 -7.30
N ILE A 380 0.40 0.89 -6.15
CA ILE A 380 0.23 2.34 -5.98
C ILE A 380 1.59 2.91 -5.56
N TRP A 381 2.02 4.00 -6.18
CA TRP A 381 3.22 4.72 -5.77
C TRP A 381 2.94 6.21 -5.68
N GLY A 382 3.47 6.84 -4.63
CA GLY A 382 3.36 8.28 -4.45
C GLY A 382 3.60 8.72 -3.02
N GLY A 383 3.45 10.02 -2.78
CA GLY A 383 3.47 10.62 -1.45
C GLY A 383 2.16 11.32 -1.12
N GLU A 384 2.20 12.14 -0.09
CA GLU A 384 1.10 12.91 0.48
C GLU A 384 0.79 14.23 -0.26
N PHE A 385 1.79 14.78 -0.96
CA PHE A 385 1.69 15.98 -1.81
C PHE A 385 2.91 16.10 -2.74
N GLY A 386 3.05 17.22 -3.44
CA GLY A 386 4.20 17.55 -4.27
C GLY A 386 5.10 18.62 -3.66
N ARG A 387 5.95 19.20 -4.50
CA ARG A 387 6.95 20.21 -4.11
C ARG A 387 6.84 21.48 -4.93
N THR A 388 7.38 22.56 -4.40
CA THR A 388 7.38 23.86 -5.08
C THR A 388 8.41 23.93 -6.19
N ILE A 389 8.09 24.65 -7.27
CA ILE A 389 9.06 24.96 -8.33
C ILE A 389 10.09 26.00 -7.88
N TYR A 390 9.76 26.84 -6.90
CA TYR A 390 10.68 27.81 -6.32
C TYR A 390 11.56 27.17 -5.23
N SER A 391 12.71 27.78 -4.98
CA SER A 391 13.64 27.35 -3.94
C SER A 391 13.15 27.72 -2.54
N GLN A 392 13.25 26.76 -1.62
CA GLN A 392 13.25 27.06 -0.19
C GLN A 392 14.66 27.46 0.25
N GLY A 393 14.79 28.64 0.82
CA GLY A 393 16.06 29.23 1.23
C GLY A 393 16.92 29.65 0.04
N GLY A 394 18.21 29.34 0.10
CA GLY A 394 19.17 29.71 -0.93
C GLY A 394 18.94 28.98 -2.26
N LEU A 395 19.35 29.63 -3.35
CA LEU A 395 19.35 29.05 -4.70
C LEU A 395 20.76 29.16 -5.29
N THR A 396 21.33 28.04 -5.72
CA THR A 396 22.48 28.01 -6.62
C THR A 396 22.18 27.13 -7.82
N LYS A 397 23.03 27.13 -8.85
CA LYS A 397 22.85 26.26 -10.02
C LYS A 397 23.09 24.80 -9.68
N GLU A 398 23.90 24.57 -8.66
CA GLU A 398 24.36 23.26 -8.23
C GLU A 398 23.36 22.62 -7.27
N ASN A 399 22.72 23.43 -6.40
CA ASN A 399 21.84 22.93 -5.35
C ASN A 399 20.77 23.92 -4.89
N TYR A 400 19.67 23.38 -4.38
CA TYR A 400 18.50 24.11 -3.88
C TYR A 400 17.63 23.20 -2.99
N GLY A 401 16.64 23.80 -2.33
CA GLY A 401 15.60 23.11 -1.59
C GLY A 401 14.22 23.33 -2.21
N ARG A 402 13.22 22.53 -1.83
CA ARG A 402 11.83 22.72 -2.23
C ARG A 402 10.89 22.63 -1.04
N ASP A 403 9.93 23.53 -1.00
CA ASP A 403 8.87 23.57 0.01
C ASP A 403 7.69 22.67 -0.41
N HIS A 404 6.71 22.52 0.48
CA HIS A 404 5.51 21.70 0.24
C HIS A 404 4.60 22.32 -0.81
N HIS A 405 4.01 21.48 -1.65
CA HIS A 405 3.03 21.91 -2.64
C HIS A 405 1.88 20.90 -2.81
N PRO A 406 0.75 21.08 -2.12
CA PRO A 406 -0.36 20.12 -2.15
C PRO A 406 -1.35 20.32 -3.29
N ARG A 407 -1.13 21.31 -4.17
CA ARG A 407 -2.11 21.77 -5.17
C ARG A 407 -2.00 21.08 -6.52
N CYS A 408 -0.86 20.47 -6.81
CA CYS A 408 -0.69 19.55 -7.92
C CYS A 408 0.53 18.67 -7.65
N PHE A 409 0.37 17.36 -7.81
CA PHE A 409 1.47 16.41 -7.68
C PHE A 409 1.21 15.14 -8.47
N THR A 410 2.28 14.38 -8.68
CA THR A 410 2.24 13.16 -9.49
C THR A 410 2.26 11.92 -8.62
N MET A 411 1.30 11.03 -8.85
CA MET A 411 1.30 9.65 -8.38
C MET A 411 1.12 8.72 -9.58
N TRP A 412 1.33 7.42 -9.37
CA TRP A 412 1.02 6.44 -10.40
C TRP A 412 0.45 5.14 -9.84
N MET A 413 -0.32 4.45 -10.68
CA MET A 413 -0.82 3.11 -10.43
C MET A 413 -0.41 2.16 -11.55
N ALA A 414 -0.24 0.88 -11.26
CA ALA A 414 0.04 -0.14 -12.27
C ALA A 414 -0.62 -1.47 -11.88
N GLY A 415 -1.06 -2.25 -12.87
CA GLY A 415 -1.73 -3.54 -12.63
C GLY A 415 -3.09 -3.39 -11.93
N GLY A 416 -3.70 -4.51 -11.55
CA GLY A 416 -4.95 -4.52 -10.77
C GLY A 416 -6.14 -3.82 -11.44
N GLY A 417 -6.14 -3.71 -12.76
CA GLY A 417 -7.15 -2.99 -13.54
C GLY A 417 -6.91 -1.49 -13.74
N ALA A 418 -5.76 -0.95 -13.30
CA ALA A 418 -5.34 0.40 -13.68
C ALA A 418 -5.06 0.49 -15.19
N LYS A 419 -5.37 1.62 -15.81
CA LYS A 419 -5.21 1.83 -17.25
C LYS A 419 -3.76 2.17 -17.61
N GLY A 420 -2.95 1.14 -17.90
CA GLY A 420 -1.57 1.32 -18.35
C GLY A 420 -1.45 2.26 -19.56
N GLY A 421 -0.43 3.13 -19.53
CA GLY A 421 -0.14 4.11 -20.58
C GLY A 421 -1.05 5.34 -20.57
N ALA A 422 -2.04 5.40 -19.67
CA ALA A 422 -2.83 6.61 -19.50
C ALA A 422 -2.00 7.69 -18.79
N ILE A 423 -2.10 8.94 -19.27
CA ILE A 423 -1.57 10.13 -18.62
C ILE A 423 -2.76 11.04 -18.30
N TYR A 424 -3.15 11.09 -17.04
CA TYR A 424 -4.31 11.84 -16.57
C TYR A 424 -3.86 13.13 -15.87
N GLY A 425 -4.49 14.23 -16.24
CA GLY A 425 -4.21 15.54 -15.66
C GLY A 425 -3.05 16.29 -16.27
N GLU A 426 -3.08 17.61 -16.14
CA GLU A 426 -2.05 18.51 -16.63
C GLU A 426 -1.86 19.69 -15.68
N THR A 427 -0.61 20.11 -15.51
CA THR A 427 -0.19 21.26 -14.69
C THR A 427 0.32 22.40 -15.57
N ASP A 428 0.25 23.62 -15.07
CA ASP A 428 0.80 24.80 -15.75
C ASP A 428 2.33 24.70 -15.95
N GLU A 429 2.90 25.66 -16.69
CA GLU A 429 4.35 25.71 -16.97
C GLU A 429 5.22 25.77 -15.70
N PHE A 430 4.65 26.19 -14.58
CA PHE A 430 5.35 26.31 -13.29
C PHE A 430 5.20 25.06 -12.42
N SER A 431 4.48 24.03 -12.87
CA SER A 431 4.11 22.89 -12.02
C SER A 431 3.45 23.37 -10.70
N TYR A 432 2.65 24.44 -10.78
CA TYR A 432 2.07 25.10 -9.62
C TYR A 432 0.54 24.97 -9.57
N ASN A 433 -0.13 25.06 -10.71
CA ASN A 433 -1.58 24.93 -10.80
C ASN A 433 -1.98 23.80 -11.75
N ILE A 434 -3.14 23.19 -11.50
CA ILE A 434 -3.76 22.23 -12.41
C ILE A 434 -4.48 23.01 -13.51
N VAL A 435 -4.21 22.68 -14.77
CA VAL A 435 -4.87 23.27 -15.95
C VAL A 435 -5.86 22.33 -16.61
N LYS A 436 -5.77 21.02 -16.34
CA LYS A 436 -6.66 20.01 -16.90
C LYS A 436 -6.89 18.84 -15.94
N ASP A 437 -8.13 18.33 -15.93
CA ASP A 437 -8.56 17.11 -15.24
C ASP A 437 -8.09 17.00 -13.77
N PRO A 438 -8.55 17.88 -12.86
CA PRO A 438 -8.15 17.83 -11.45
C PRO A 438 -8.56 16.51 -10.80
N LEU A 439 -7.63 15.90 -10.06
CA LEU A 439 -7.84 14.67 -9.31
C LEU A 439 -7.73 14.94 -7.81
N HIS A 440 -8.85 15.03 -7.10
CA HIS A 440 -8.79 15.16 -5.64
C HIS A 440 -8.43 13.81 -5.01
N ILE A 441 -7.72 13.80 -3.86
CA ILE A 441 -7.38 12.54 -3.16
C ILE A 441 -8.60 11.67 -2.85
N ARG A 442 -9.77 12.30 -2.64
CA ARG A 442 -11.05 11.61 -2.41
C ARG A 442 -11.50 10.80 -3.64
N ASP A 443 -11.37 11.37 -4.83
CA ASP A 443 -11.74 10.72 -6.08
C ASP A 443 -10.74 9.60 -6.42
N PHE A 444 -9.46 9.80 -6.06
CA PHE A 444 -8.46 8.74 -6.09
C PHE A 444 -8.86 7.56 -5.18
N HIS A 445 -9.25 7.82 -3.92
CA HIS A 445 -9.73 6.75 -3.02
C HIS A 445 -10.97 6.05 -3.55
N ALA A 446 -11.95 6.79 -4.09
CA ALA A 446 -13.14 6.20 -4.72
C ALA A 446 -12.75 5.27 -5.88
N THR A 447 -11.78 5.69 -6.70
CA THR A 447 -11.27 4.91 -7.83
C THR A 447 -10.53 3.65 -7.37
N VAL A 448 -9.71 3.73 -6.31
CA VAL A 448 -9.05 2.55 -5.73
C VAL A 448 -10.09 1.57 -5.17
N LEU A 449 -11.06 2.04 -4.40
CA LEU A 449 -12.16 1.19 -3.89
C LEU A 449 -12.93 0.53 -5.02
N HIS A 450 -13.15 1.26 -6.12
CA HIS A 450 -13.76 0.68 -7.33
C HIS A 450 -12.91 -0.44 -7.92
N LEU A 451 -11.59 -0.28 -8.06
CA LEU A 451 -10.72 -1.38 -8.51
C LEU A 451 -10.80 -2.61 -7.59
N LEU A 452 -11.10 -2.42 -6.30
CA LEU A 452 -11.31 -3.49 -5.32
C LEU A 452 -12.75 -4.03 -5.26
N GLY A 453 -13.64 -3.58 -6.17
CA GLY A 453 -15.02 -4.09 -6.28
C GLY A 453 -16.05 -3.37 -5.41
N TYR A 454 -15.70 -2.21 -4.84
CA TYR A 454 -16.55 -1.46 -3.92
C TYR A 454 -17.05 -0.15 -4.50
N ASP A 455 -18.33 0.10 -4.32
CA ASP A 455 -18.93 1.42 -4.46
C ASP A 455 -18.62 2.23 -3.19
N SER A 456 -17.86 3.32 -3.32
CA SER A 456 -17.40 4.12 -2.19
C SER A 456 -18.52 4.78 -1.38
N ASP A 457 -19.70 4.98 -1.96
CA ASP A 457 -20.86 5.56 -1.24
C ASP A 457 -21.66 4.51 -0.47
N ARG A 458 -21.56 3.24 -0.89
CA ARG A 458 -22.24 2.10 -0.24
C ARG A 458 -21.34 1.32 0.69
N PHE A 459 -20.02 1.46 0.55
CA PHE A 459 -19.04 0.80 1.41
C PHE A 459 -18.80 1.61 2.68
N THR A 460 -19.68 1.39 3.66
CA THR A 460 -19.77 2.17 4.89
C THR A 460 -19.63 1.31 6.14
N TYR A 461 -19.31 1.96 7.26
CA TYR A 461 -19.33 1.36 8.59
C TYR A 461 -20.05 2.26 9.58
N LYS A 462 -20.97 1.70 10.38
CA LYS A 462 -21.74 2.46 11.37
C LYS A 462 -20.89 2.81 12.58
N PHE A 463 -20.67 4.10 12.80
CA PHE A 463 -19.93 4.59 13.96
C PHE A 463 -20.48 5.96 14.40
N GLN A 464 -20.75 6.08 15.72
CA GLN A 464 -21.33 7.29 16.33
C GLN A 464 -22.62 7.78 15.64
N GLY A 465 -23.47 6.83 15.21
CA GLY A 465 -24.75 7.12 14.56
C GLY A 465 -24.65 7.56 13.10
N LEU A 466 -23.45 7.51 12.49
CA LEU A 466 -23.23 7.85 11.08
C LEU A 466 -22.70 6.65 10.30
N ASP A 467 -23.08 6.56 9.03
CA ASP A 467 -22.45 5.67 8.06
C ASP A 467 -21.13 6.33 7.60
N GLN A 468 -20.03 5.92 8.21
CA GLN A 468 -18.71 6.43 7.88
C GLN A 468 -18.18 5.78 6.60
N LYS A 469 -17.51 6.56 5.76
CA LYS A 469 -16.82 6.10 4.54
C LYS A 469 -15.43 6.73 4.41
N LEU A 470 -14.52 6.03 3.72
CA LEU A 470 -13.16 6.51 3.45
C LEU A 470 -13.16 7.86 2.72
N THR A 471 -14.07 8.03 1.76
CA THR A 471 -14.19 9.24 0.94
C THR A 471 -14.77 10.45 1.68
N GLY A 472 -15.11 10.34 2.97
CA GLY A 472 -15.65 11.46 3.74
C GLY A 472 -17.11 11.77 3.43
N VAL A 473 -17.56 13.00 3.59
CA VAL A 473 -18.98 13.38 3.34
C VAL A 473 -19.19 14.06 2.00
N GLU A 474 -18.13 14.64 1.45
CA GLU A 474 -18.19 15.33 0.16
C GLU A 474 -18.36 14.33 -0.99
N PRO A 475 -19.04 14.71 -2.09
CA PRO A 475 -19.22 13.85 -3.24
C PRO A 475 -17.87 13.39 -3.80
N ALA A 476 -17.70 12.08 -3.94
CA ALA A 476 -16.55 11.45 -4.56
C ALA A 476 -16.96 10.84 -5.90
N LYS A 477 -16.11 10.95 -6.91
CA LYS A 477 -16.33 10.32 -8.22
C LYS A 477 -15.25 9.30 -8.53
N VAL A 478 -15.68 8.19 -9.11
CA VAL A 478 -14.76 7.22 -9.73
C VAL A 478 -14.28 7.81 -11.05
N VAL A 479 -12.96 7.90 -11.21
CA VAL A 479 -12.33 8.45 -12.42
C VAL A 479 -12.10 7.30 -13.40
N ARG A 480 -13.02 7.16 -14.36
CA ARG A 480 -13.06 6.03 -15.29
C ARG A 480 -11.85 6.00 -16.23
N GLU A 481 -11.27 7.16 -16.49
CA GLU A 481 -10.08 7.34 -17.32
C GLU A 481 -8.84 6.65 -16.74
N LEU A 482 -8.83 6.34 -15.43
CA LEU A 482 -7.76 5.62 -14.75
C LEU A 482 -7.96 4.10 -14.76
N ILE A 483 -9.08 3.59 -15.28
CA ILE A 483 -9.47 2.18 -15.22
C ILE A 483 -9.44 1.57 -16.63
N ALA A 484 -8.87 0.37 -16.76
CA ALA A 484 -8.74 -0.37 -18.03
C ALA A 484 -10.07 -0.94 -18.55
#